data_AF-A0ABD1X4H6-F1
#
_entry.id   AF-A0ABD1X4H6-F1
#
_cell.length_a   1.000
_cell.length_b   1.000
_cell.length_c   1.000
_cell.angle_alpha   90.00
_cell.angle_beta   90.00
_cell.angle_gamma   90.00
#
_symmetry.space_group_name_H-M   'P 1'
#
loop_
_entity.id
_entity.type
_entity.pdbx_description
1 polymer ?
#
loop_
_entity_poly.entity_id
_entity_poly.type
_entity_poly.pdbx_seq_one_letter_code
_entity_poly.pdbx_strand_id
1 'polypeptide(L)'
;MAPEVAAEEYNELVDIYSFGMCILEMVTFEYPYSECNHPAQIYKKVISGKKPDAFYKVKDPEVRQFVEKCLATVSHRLSARELLNAPFLQIDDWISDLRPLDSYKDYDGLGLMVRQPRSNRSLVDEYSNYLGYEQENGMDCHSVEYDANE
;
A
#
# COMPACT_ATOMS: atom_id res chain seq x y z
N MET A 1 4.84 12.24 5.03
CA MET A 1 5.81 13.00 4.21
C MET A 1 7.22 12.72 4.72
N ALA A 2 8.21 12.77 3.84
CA ALA A 2 9.63 12.66 4.22
C ALA A 2 10.08 13.89 5.03
N PRO A 3 11.05 13.75 5.96
CA PRO A 3 11.48 14.85 6.83
C PRO A 3 12.03 16.07 6.08
N GLU A 4 12.72 15.85 4.96
CA GLU A 4 13.38 16.88 4.16
C GLU A 4 12.42 17.73 3.31
N VAL A 5 11.15 17.36 3.16
CA VAL A 5 10.18 18.16 2.38
C VAL A 5 9.97 19.55 2.99
N ALA A 6 10.19 19.67 4.31
CA ALA A 6 10.13 20.97 5.00
C ALA A 6 11.31 21.90 4.68
N ALA A 7 12.38 21.40 4.05
CA ALA A 7 13.57 22.18 3.71
C ALA A 7 13.50 22.86 2.32
N GLU A 8 12.38 22.71 1.59
CA GLU A 8 12.11 23.24 0.23
C GLU A 8 13.04 22.77 -0.89
N GLU A 9 14.25 22.30 -0.57
CA GLU A 9 15.17 21.62 -1.48
C GLU A 9 15.11 20.10 -1.22
N TYR A 10 14.40 19.38 -2.08
CA TYR A 10 14.33 17.93 -2.05
C TYR A 10 14.36 17.33 -3.46
N ASN A 11 14.70 16.05 -3.54
CA ASN A 11 14.79 15.29 -4.78
C ASN A 11 13.77 14.14 -4.80
N GLU A 12 13.83 13.29 -5.83
CA GLU A 12 12.93 12.14 -6.02
C GLU A 12 12.97 11.10 -4.89
N LEU A 13 13.96 11.15 -3.99
CA LEU A 13 14.03 10.23 -2.86
C LEU A 13 12.87 10.44 -1.87
N VAL A 14 12.18 11.58 -1.89
CA VAL A 14 10.97 11.79 -1.08
C VAL A 14 9.84 10.84 -1.49
N ASP A 15 9.78 10.46 -2.78
CA ASP A 15 8.82 9.50 -3.29
C ASP A 15 9.15 8.09 -2.80
N ILE A 16 10.43 7.76 -2.66
CA ILE A 16 10.88 6.49 -2.05
C ILE A 16 10.42 6.37 -0.60
N TYR A 17 10.52 7.46 0.17
CA TYR A 17 10.03 7.45 1.56
C TYR A 17 8.52 7.24 1.61
N SER A 18 7.78 7.96 0.75
CA SER A 18 6.33 7.85 0.66
C SER A 18 5.91 6.45 0.22
N PHE A 19 6.62 5.87 -0.74
CA PHE A 19 6.45 4.48 -1.16
C PHE A 19 6.68 3.50 0.00
N GLY A 20 7.74 3.69 0.79
CA GLY A 20 7.99 2.90 2.00
C GLY A 20 6.83 2.94 3.01
N MET A 21 6.22 4.13 3.19
CA MET A 21 5.03 4.29 4.04
C MET A 21 3.80 3.57 3.46
N CYS A 22 3.58 3.62 2.14
CA CYS A 22 2.50 2.88 1.49
C CYS A 22 2.69 1.36 1.61
N ILE A 23 3.90 0.84 1.39
CA ILE A 23 4.19 -0.58 1.59
C ILE A 23 3.92 -0.96 3.05
N LEU A 24 4.39 -0.14 4.00
CA LEU A 24 4.14 -0.38 5.42
C LEU A 24 2.65 -0.51 5.72
N GLU A 25 1.84 0.45 5.27
CA GLU A 25 0.38 0.43 5.44
C GLU A 25 -0.25 -0.82 4.81
N MET A 26 0.15 -1.19 3.59
CA MET A 26 -0.39 -2.37 2.91
C MET A 26 -0.09 -3.68 3.64
N VAL A 27 1.09 -3.81 4.26
CA VAL A 27 1.48 -5.07 4.92
C VAL A 27 1.04 -5.14 6.38
N THR A 28 0.75 -4.01 7.03
CA THR A 28 0.25 -3.97 8.40
C THR A 28 -1.24 -3.74 8.50
N PHE A 29 -1.90 -3.26 7.45
CA PHE A 29 -3.30 -2.79 7.46
C PHE A 29 -3.57 -1.72 8.53
N GLU A 30 -2.54 -0.94 8.85
CA GLU A 30 -2.60 0.14 9.84
C GLU A 30 -2.04 1.41 9.22
N TYR A 31 -2.75 2.53 9.44
CA TYR A 31 -2.26 3.82 8.98
C TYR A 31 -0.92 4.18 9.67
N PRO A 32 0.12 4.59 8.91
CA PRO A 32 1.41 4.97 9.49
C PRO A 32 1.26 6.09 10.51
N TYR A 33 1.88 5.92 11.69
CA TYR A 33 1.78 6.82 12.84
C TYR A 33 0.37 6.94 13.46
N SER A 34 -0.50 5.95 13.29
CA SER A 34 -1.82 5.89 13.94
C SER A 34 -1.77 5.97 15.47
N GLU A 35 -0.61 5.73 16.10
CA GLU A 35 -0.39 5.96 17.52
C GLU A 35 -0.28 7.45 17.93
N CYS A 36 -0.28 8.38 16.97
CA CYS A 36 -0.22 9.82 17.20
C CYS A 36 -1.61 10.47 17.03
N ASN A 37 -1.98 11.36 17.96
CA ASN A 37 -3.29 12.02 17.93
C ASN A 37 -3.27 13.36 17.16
N HIS A 38 -2.08 13.93 16.96
CA HIS A 38 -1.92 15.25 16.34
C HIS A 38 -0.79 15.26 15.31
N PRO A 39 -0.95 15.95 14.17
CA PRO A 39 0.09 16.05 13.13
C PRO A 39 1.44 16.55 13.66
N ALA A 40 1.44 17.43 14.67
CA ALA A 40 2.68 17.91 15.30
C ALA A 40 3.50 16.78 15.98
N GLN A 41 2.84 15.74 16.51
CA GLN A 41 3.52 14.58 17.08
C GLN A 41 4.19 13.74 15.98
N ILE A 42 3.49 13.55 14.86
CA ILE A 42 4.02 12.86 13.68
C ILE A 42 5.25 13.62 13.16
N TYR A 43 5.14 14.92 12.96
CA TYR A 43 6.25 15.76 12.51
C TYR A 43 7.47 15.63 13.44
N LYS A 44 7.27 15.72 14.75
CA LYS A 44 8.35 15.56 15.74
C LYS A 44 9.03 14.19 15.63
N LYS A 45 8.26 13.11 15.47
CA LYS A 45 8.80 11.74 15.31
C LYS A 45 9.57 11.59 13.99
N VAL A 46 9.01 12.09 12.89
CA VAL A 46 9.61 12.00 11.55
C VAL A 46 10.96 12.73 11.51
N ILE A 47 11.02 13.97 12.01
CA ILE A 47 12.27 14.76 12.07
C ILE A 47 13.30 14.11 13.00
N SER A 48 12.87 13.45 14.08
CA SER A 48 13.79 12.71 14.96
C SER A 48 14.18 11.33 14.43
N GLY A 49 13.75 10.95 13.23
CA GLY A 49 14.02 9.63 12.65
C GLY A 49 13.30 8.46 13.35
N LYS A 50 12.27 8.73 14.17
CA LYS A 50 11.50 7.69 14.85
C LYS A 50 10.46 7.11 13.88
N LYS A 51 10.60 5.83 13.56
CA LYS A 51 9.66 5.06 12.71
C LYS A 51 8.29 4.86 13.39
N PRO A 52 7.20 4.67 12.62
CA PRO A 52 5.88 4.33 13.16
C PRO A 52 5.89 3.04 13.98
N ASP A 53 4.96 2.91 14.93
CA ASP A 53 4.85 1.66 15.72
C ASP A 53 4.50 0.45 14.83
N ALA A 54 3.73 0.68 13.76
CA ALA A 54 3.39 -0.33 12.75
C ALA A 54 4.63 -0.99 12.11
N PHE A 55 5.75 -0.26 11.96
CA PHE A 55 7.00 -0.83 11.42
C PHE A 55 7.51 -2.02 12.24
N TYR A 56 7.33 -1.97 13.56
CA TYR A 56 7.74 -3.04 14.46
C TYR A 56 6.76 -4.23 14.50
N LYS A 57 5.61 -4.13 13.81
CA LYS A 57 4.64 -5.22 13.64
C LYS A 57 4.87 -6.06 12.38
N VAL A 58 5.68 -5.57 11.43
CA VAL A 58 6.03 -6.32 10.21
C VAL A 58 6.75 -7.64 10.56
N LYS A 59 6.13 -8.77 10.23
CA LYS A 59 6.65 -10.11 10.60
C LYS A 59 7.70 -10.63 9.64
N ASP A 60 7.52 -10.35 8.35
CA ASP A 60 8.43 -10.78 7.30
C ASP A 60 9.73 -9.95 7.35
N PRO A 61 10.90 -10.58 7.56
CA PRO A 61 12.16 -9.86 7.68
C PRO A 61 12.60 -9.18 6.38
N GLU A 62 12.27 -9.74 5.22
CA GLU A 62 12.65 -9.15 3.92
C GLU A 62 11.83 -7.89 3.66
N VAL A 63 10.51 -7.96 3.92
CA VAL A 63 9.62 -6.79 3.83
C VAL A 63 10.07 -5.71 4.81
N ARG A 64 10.38 -6.09 6.07
CA ARG A 64 10.85 -5.13 7.08
C ARG A 64 12.14 -4.44 6.63
N GLN A 65 13.11 -5.20 6.12
CA GLN A 65 14.38 -4.64 5.64
C GLN A 65 14.16 -3.73 4.42
N PHE A 66 13.23 -4.09 3.53
CA PHE A 66 12.86 -3.27 2.39
C PHE A 66 12.29 -1.92 2.82
N VAL A 67 11.27 -1.94 3.69
CA VAL A 67 10.66 -0.71 4.25
C VAL A 67 11.71 0.11 5.01
N GLU A 68 12.62 -0.53 5.75
CA GLU A 68 13.69 0.17 6.46
C GLU A 68 14.60 0.97 5.54
N LYS A 69 14.97 0.40 4.38
CA LYS A 69 15.77 1.10 3.37
C LYS A 69 15.02 2.28 2.75
N CYS A 70 13.71 2.15 2.54
CA CYS A 70 12.87 3.24 2.06
C CYS A 70 12.74 4.39 3.09
N LEU A 71 12.65 4.06 4.38
CA LEU A 71 12.47 5.01 5.48
C LEU A 71 13.80 5.54 6.06
N ALA A 72 14.92 5.30 5.41
CA ALA A 72 16.23 5.81 5.82
C ALA A 72 16.35 7.33 5.62
N THR A 73 17.39 7.91 6.24
CA THR A 73 17.80 9.30 5.98
C THR A 73 18.20 9.47 4.51
N VAL A 74 18.11 10.68 3.97
CA VAL A 74 18.42 10.97 2.55
C VAL A 74 19.77 10.39 2.12
N SER A 75 20.80 10.47 2.96
CA SER A 75 22.14 9.94 2.70
C SER A 75 22.24 8.41 2.54
N HIS A 76 21.25 7.68 3.07
CA HIS A 76 21.24 6.22 3.11
C HIS A 76 20.02 5.61 2.40
N ARG A 77 19.07 6.45 1.98
CA ARG A 77 17.88 6.00 1.27
C ARG A 77 18.26 5.61 -0.15
N LEU A 78 17.92 4.38 -0.53
CA LEU A 78 18.23 3.86 -1.85
C LEU A 78 17.33 4.49 -2.91
N SER A 79 17.85 4.62 -4.12
CA SER A 79 17.07 5.03 -5.29
C SER A 79 16.05 3.95 -5.70
N ALA A 80 15.05 4.32 -6.50
CA ALA A 80 14.10 3.38 -7.08
C ALA A 80 14.83 2.23 -7.81
N ARG A 81 15.84 2.57 -8.62
CA ARG A 81 16.62 1.61 -9.40
C ARG A 81 17.32 0.57 -8.52
N GLU A 82 17.86 0.99 -7.39
CA GLU A 82 18.52 0.09 -6.45
C GLU A 82 17.52 -0.80 -5.73
N LEU A 83 16.39 -0.23 -5.29
CA LEU A 83 15.33 -0.94 -4.60
C LEU A 83 14.68 -2.04 -5.45
N LEU A 84 14.61 -1.86 -6.77
CA LEU A 84 14.11 -2.90 -7.69
C LEU A 84 14.90 -4.21 -7.62
N ASN A 85 16.17 -4.18 -7.18
CA ASN A 85 16.97 -5.39 -7.01
C ASN A 85 16.75 -6.09 -5.66
N ALA A 86 15.93 -5.52 -4.76
CA ALA A 86 15.68 -6.12 -3.46
C ALA A 86 14.92 -7.45 -3.61
N PRO A 87 15.28 -8.51 -2.85
CA PRO A 87 14.62 -9.82 -2.92
C PRO A 87 13.09 -9.74 -2.81
N PHE A 88 12.58 -8.85 -1.94
CA PHE A 88 11.15 -8.60 -1.77
C PHE A 88 10.39 -8.28 -3.07
N LEU A 89 11.04 -7.59 -4.02
CA LEU A 89 10.43 -7.22 -5.30
C LEU A 89 10.72 -8.21 -6.43
N GLN A 90 11.60 -9.19 -6.19
CA GLN A 90 11.86 -10.23 -7.17
C GLN A 90 10.67 -11.18 -7.20
N ILE A 91 10.08 -11.34 -8.39
CA ILE A 91 9.05 -12.32 -8.63
C ILE A 91 9.79 -13.64 -8.87
N ASP A 92 9.65 -14.61 -7.96
CA ASP A 92 10.07 -15.97 -8.25
C ASP A 92 9.33 -16.44 -9.52
N ASP A 93 10.02 -17.11 -10.44
CA ASP A 93 9.50 -17.63 -11.73
C ASP A 93 8.34 -18.66 -11.60
N TRP A 94 7.64 -18.74 -10.46
CA TRP A 94 6.49 -19.62 -10.26
C TRP A 94 5.33 -19.35 -11.24
N ILE A 95 5.33 -18.18 -11.90
CA ILE A 95 4.37 -17.84 -12.97
C ILE A 95 4.70 -18.60 -14.27
N SER A 96 5.93 -19.08 -14.47
CA SER A 96 6.32 -19.84 -15.67
C SER A 96 5.67 -21.23 -15.75
N ASP A 97 5.20 -21.79 -14.63
CA ASP A 97 4.51 -23.09 -14.59
C ASP A 97 2.98 -22.98 -14.73
N LEU A 98 2.43 -21.76 -14.74
CA LEU A 98 1.05 -21.54 -15.17
C LEU A 98 1.01 -21.65 -16.70
N ARG A 99 0.99 -22.90 -17.19
CA ARG A 99 0.64 -23.18 -18.58
C ARG A 99 -0.66 -22.43 -18.90
N PRO A 100 -0.77 -21.76 -20.06
CA PRO A 100 -2.02 -21.15 -20.48
C PRO A 100 -3.14 -22.17 -20.31
N LEU A 101 -4.16 -21.82 -19.52
CA LEU A 101 -5.39 -22.58 -19.53
C LEU A 101 -6.03 -22.29 -20.90
N ASP A 102 -5.73 -23.12 -21.91
CA ASP A 102 -6.34 -23.08 -23.24
C ASP A 102 -7.81 -23.54 -23.20
N SER A 103 -8.59 -22.97 -22.27
CA SER A 103 -10.03 -23.11 -22.24
C SER A 103 -10.56 -21.99 -21.38
N TYR A 104 -10.94 -20.88 -22.00
CA TYR A 104 -12.15 -20.08 -21.77
C TYR A 104 -11.98 -18.83 -22.62
N LYS A 105 -12.47 -18.92 -23.86
CA LYS A 105 -12.71 -17.74 -24.67
C LYS A 105 -13.81 -16.92 -23.98
N ASP A 106 -13.62 -15.61 -24.00
CA ASP A 106 -14.69 -14.61 -23.94
C ASP A 106 -15.26 -14.36 -22.54
N TYR A 107 -14.69 -13.39 -21.82
CA TYR A 107 -15.42 -12.26 -21.21
C TYR A 107 -14.42 -11.16 -20.84
N ASP A 108 -14.83 -9.92 -21.10
CA ASP A 108 -14.04 -8.70 -20.94
C ASP A 108 -13.50 -8.49 -19.52
N GLY A 109 -12.30 -7.90 -19.50
CA GLY A 109 -11.37 -7.88 -18.39
C GLY A 109 -11.85 -7.18 -17.12
N LEU A 110 -11.63 -7.87 -16.00
CA LEU A 110 -11.28 -7.31 -14.68
C LEU A 110 -10.84 -8.47 -13.77
N GLY A 111 -9.59 -8.92 -13.96
CA GLY A 111 -8.94 -9.89 -13.07
C GLY A 111 -8.27 -9.20 -11.89
N LEU A 112 -9.04 -8.81 -10.87
CA LEU A 112 -8.50 -8.41 -9.57
C LEU A 112 -8.09 -9.67 -8.79
N MET A 113 -6.79 -9.96 -8.73
CA MET A 113 -6.25 -11.07 -7.93
C MET A 113 -5.76 -10.53 -6.58
N VAL A 114 -6.62 -10.63 -5.56
CA VAL A 114 -6.28 -10.37 -4.16
C VAL A 114 -5.34 -11.47 -3.65
N ARG A 115 -4.20 -11.10 -3.07
CA ARG A 115 -3.33 -12.05 -2.36
C ARG A 115 -4.06 -12.61 -1.13
N GLN A 116 -4.20 -13.93 -1.02
CA GLN A 116 -4.46 -14.58 0.27
C GLN A 116 -3.13 -14.87 1.00
N PRO A 117 -3.03 -14.59 2.32
CA PRO A 117 -1.89 -15.04 3.10
C PRO A 117 -2.02 -16.52 3.45
N ARG A 118 -0.93 -17.27 3.29
CA ARG A 118 -0.84 -18.67 3.75
C ARG A 118 -0.96 -18.73 5.27
N SER A 119 -2.05 -19.32 5.77
CA SER A 119 -2.09 -19.97 7.08
C SER A 119 -3.10 -21.11 7.05
N ASN A 120 -2.64 -22.32 7.37
CA ASN A 120 -3.47 -23.51 7.47
C ASN A 120 -4.60 -23.30 8.50
N ARG A 121 -5.84 -23.17 8.03
CA ARG A 121 -7.06 -23.43 8.81
C ARG A 121 -8.16 -23.86 7.85
N SER A 122 -8.66 -25.07 8.04
CA SER A 122 -9.84 -25.60 7.35
C SER A 122 -11.06 -24.74 7.64
N LEU A 123 -11.63 -24.11 6.62
CA LEU A 123 -12.97 -23.52 6.66
C LEU A 123 -13.46 -23.39 5.22
N VAL A 124 -13.98 -24.49 4.71
CA VAL A 124 -14.97 -24.45 3.63
C VAL A 124 -16.29 -23.99 4.24
N ASP A 125 -17.06 -23.24 3.45
CA ASP A 125 -18.42 -22.76 3.68
C ASP A 125 -18.62 -21.58 4.63
N GLU A 126 -18.58 -20.34 4.10
CA GLU A 126 -19.56 -19.28 4.45
C GLU A 126 -19.44 -18.00 3.58
N TYR A 127 -19.60 -18.05 2.25
CA TYR A 127 -19.73 -16.79 1.47
C TYR A 127 -20.70 -16.83 0.29
N SER A 128 -21.52 -17.88 0.17
CA SER A 128 -22.39 -18.05 -1.01
C SER A 128 -23.81 -17.47 -0.88
N ASN A 129 -24.11 -16.65 0.15
CA ASN A 129 -25.50 -16.27 0.48
C ASN A 129 -25.82 -14.76 0.55
N TYR A 130 -25.02 -13.86 -0.04
CA TYR A 130 -25.28 -12.40 0.05
C TYR A 130 -25.42 -11.64 -1.27
N LEU A 131 -25.80 -12.30 -2.36
CA LEU A 131 -26.13 -11.62 -3.62
C LEU A 131 -27.50 -12.06 -4.12
N GLY A 132 -28.53 -11.39 -3.64
CA GLY A 132 -29.88 -11.51 -4.17
C GLY A 132 -30.82 -10.59 -3.40
N TYR A 133 -30.94 -9.33 -3.83
CA TYR A 133 -32.14 -8.50 -3.81
C TYR A 133 -31.84 -7.20 -4.59
N GLU A 134 -32.51 -7.00 -5.72
CA GLU A 134 -32.71 -5.68 -6.31
C GLU A 134 -34.01 -5.06 -5.79
N GLN A 135 -33.97 -3.72 -5.73
CA GLN A 135 -35.03 -2.76 -6.05
C GLN A 135 -35.73 -1.97 -4.91
N GLU A 136 -35.71 -0.65 -5.13
CA GLU A 136 -36.68 0.42 -4.80
C GLU A 136 -36.25 1.47 -3.74
N ASN A 137 -36.23 2.73 -4.20
CA ASN A 137 -36.41 4.02 -3.48
C ASN A 137 -35.18 4.87 -3.10
N GLY A 138 -34.79 5.78 -4.02
CA GLY A 138 -35.17 7.20 -3.93
C GLY A 138 -34.18 8.23 -3.34
N MET A 139 -33.84 9.22 -4.19
CA MET A 139 -33.39 10.62 -3.89
C MET A 139 -32.02 10.83 -3.25
N ASP A 140 -31.19 11.82 -3.58
CA ASP A 140 -31.03 12.79 -4.68
C ASP A 140 -29.65 13.41 -4.37
N CYS A 141 -28.72 13.54 -5.33
CA CYS A 141 -27.41 14.16 -5.06
C CYS A 141 -27.33 15.48 -5.84
N HIS A 142 -27.38 16.59 -5.11
CA HIS A 142 -27.20 17.92 -5.65
C HIS A 142 -25.81 18.07 -6.29
N SER A 143 -25.79 18.23 -7.61
CA SER A 143 -24.66 18.81 -8.34
C SER A 143 -24.43 20.24 -7.86
N VAL A 144 -23.26 20.53 -7.33
CA VAL A 144 -22.81 21.90 -7.07
C VAL A 144 -22.23 22.43 -8.37
N GLU A 145 -22.96 23.35 -9.01
CA GLU A 145 -22.49 24.11 -10.15
C GLU A 145 -21.39 25.09 -9.71
N TYR A 146 -20.27 25.11 -10.45
CA TYR A 146 -19.28 26.19 -10.36
C TYR A 146 -19.70 27.29 -11.34
N ASP A 147 -20.28 28.37 -10.82
CA ASP A 147 -20.42 29.60 -11.59
C ASP A 147 -19.07 30.30 -11.70
N ALA A 148 -18.57 30.39 -12.93
CA ALA A 148 -17.59 31.38 -13.33
C ALA A 148 -18.33 32.71 -13.49
N ASN A 149 -17.85 33.78 -12.84
CA ASN A 149 -18.07 35.14 -13.32
C ASN A 149 -16.97 36.10 -12.84
N GLU A 150 -16.71 37.02 -13.76
CA GLU A 150 -15.75 38.12 -13.90
C GLU A 150 -15.81 39.19 -12.79
#